data_AF-A0A6A1QD23-F1
#
_entry.id   AF-A0A6A1QD23-F1
#
_cell.length_a   1.000
_cell.length_b   1.000
_cell.length_c   1.000
_cell.angle_alpha   90.00
_cell.angle_beta   90.00
_cell.angle_gamma   90.00
#
_symmetry.space_group_name_H-M   'P 1'
#
loop_
_entity.id
_entity.type
_entity.pdbx_description
1 polymer ?
#
loop_
_entity_poly.entity_id
_entity_poly.type
_entity_poly.pdbx_seq_one_letter_code
_entity_poly.pdbx_strand_id
1 'polypeptide(L)'
;MLLPLQVLTRQQQEQAAHNNFNFDHPDAFDFDLIISTLKKLKQGKSVKKTLYGANVIIFEGIMAFADKTLLELLDMKIFVDTDSDIRLVRRLRRDISERGRDIEGVIK
;
A
#
# COMPACT_ATOMS: atom_id res chain seq x y z
N MET A 1 -1.35 6.82 3.82
CA MET A 1 -1.56 7.32 2.45
C MET A 1 -1.59 6.09 1.56
N LEU A 2 -2.64 5.84 0.78
CA LEU A 2 -2.64 4.67 -0.13
C LEU A 2 -1.48 4.84 -1.12
N LEU A 3 -0.69 3.78 -1.32
CA LEU A 3 0.37 3.77 -2.31
C LEU A 3 -0.27 3.98 -3.70
N PRO A 4 0.17 4.98 -4.49
CA PRO A 4 -0.30 5.15 -5.84
C PRO A 4 0.08 3.92 -6.67
N LEU A 5 -0.92 3.35 -7.33
CA LEU A 5 -0.73 2.26 -8.28
C LEU A 5 -0.24 2.83 -9.61
N GLN A 6 0.55 2.05 -10.34
CA GLN A 6 0.86 2.36 -11.73
C GLN A 6 -0.43 2.39 -12.57
N VAL A 7 -0.44 3.23 -13.60
CA VAL A 7 -1.50 3.21 -14.61
C VAL A 7 -1.36 1.94 -15.44
N LEU A 8 -2.30 1.03 -15.28
CA LEU A 8 -2.29 -0.26 -15.97
C LEU A 8 -2.46 -0.09 -17.48
N THR A 9 -1.67 -0.84 -18.25
CA THR A 9 -1.89 -1.03 -19.69
C THR A 9 -3.22 -1.73 -19.96
N ARG A 10 -3.74 -1.65 -21.21
CA ARG A 10 -5.00 -2.33 -21.57
C ARG A 10 -4.98 -3.83 -21.26
N GLN A 11 -3.86 -4.51 -21.55
CA GLN A 11 -3.69 -5.93 -21.24
C GLN A 11 -3.71 -6.21 -19.73
N GLN A 12 -3.04 -5.37 -18.93
CA GLN A 12 -3.05 -5.49 -17.48
C GLN A 12 -4.42 -5.16 -16.87
N GLN A 13 -5.18 -4.23 -17.46
CA GLN A 13 -6.56 -3.95 -17.06
C GLN A 13 -7.46 -5.16 -17.31
N GLU A 14 -7.30 -5.82 -18.46
CA GLU A 14 -8.00 -7.07 -18.77
C GLU A 14 -7.60 -8.17 -17.77
N GLN A 15 -6.31 -8.33 -17.45
CA GLN A 15 -5.87 -9.27 -16.42
C GLN A 15 -6.46 -8.94 -15.04
N ALA A 16 -6.47 -7.67 -14.64
CA ALA A 16 -7.03 -7.21 -13.37
C ALA A 16 -8.54 -7.48 -13.28
N ALA A 17 -9.29 -7.26 -14.37
CA ALA A 17 -10.72 -7.56 -14.44
C ALA A 17 -11.03 -9.05 -14.21
N HIS A 18 -10.08 -9.93 -14.55
CA HIS A 18 -10.17 -11.37 -14.32
C HIS A 18 -9.48 -11.83 -13.02
N ASN A 19 -9.10 -10.91 -12.12
CA ASN A 19 -8.34 -11.19 -10.89
C ASN A 19 -6.98 -11.88 -11.12
N ASN A 20 -6.40 -11.73 -12.31
CA ASN A 20 -5.12 -12.31 -12.70
C ASN A 20 -3.95 -11.31 -12.63
N PHE A 21 -4.17 -10.14 -12.02
CA PHE A 21 -3.15 -9.13 -11.80
C PHE A 21 -2.82 -9.05 -10.31
N ASN A 22 -1.53 -9.18 -9.96
CA ASN A 22 -1.08 -9.13 -8.57
C ASN A 22 -0.81 -7.69 -8.12
N PHE A 23 -1.74 -7.13 -7.34
CA PHE A 23 -1.59 -5.79 -6.74
C PHE A 23 -0.66 -5.76 -5.52
N ASP A 24 -0.27 -6.94 -5.01
CA ASP A 24 0.65 -7.10 -3.89
C ASP A 24 2.09 -7.36 -4.38
N HIS A 25 2.45 -6.81 -5.55
CA HIS A 25 3.82 -6.84 -6.09
C HIS A 25 4.40 -5.43 -6.14
N PRO A 26 5.71 -5.22 -5.88
CA PRO A 26 6.34 -3.90 -5.96
C PRO A 26 6.04 -3.17 -7.29
N ASP A 27 6.07 -3.87 -8.41
CA ASP A 27 5.82 -3.30 -9.75
C ASP A 27 4.40 -2.74 -9.93
N ALA A 28 3.44 -3.11 -9.07
CA ALA A 28 2.10 -2.53 -9.10
C ALA A 28 2.09 -1.06 -8.64
N PHE A 29 3.17 -0.56 -8.02
CA PHE A 29 3.26 0.77 -7.42
C PHE A 29 4.12 1.74 -8.23
N ASP A 30 3.71 3.00 -8.24
CA ASP A 30 4.46 4.10 -8.85
C ASP A 30 5.41 4.72 -7.81
N PHE A 31 6.59 4.12 -7.65
CA PHE A 31 7.60 4.60 -6.69
C PHE A 31 8.11 6.00 -7.00
N ASP A 32 8.20 6.39 -8.27
CA ASP A 32 8.63 7.74 -8.66
C ASP A 32 7.61 8.79 -8.20
N LEU A 33 6.32 8.52 -8.35
CA LEU A 33 5.25 9.38 -7.84
C LEU A 33 5.24 9.41 -6.30
N ILE A 34 5.47 8.28 -5.64
CA ILE A 34 5.60 8.23 -4.17
C ILE A 34 6.74 9.13 -3.70
N ILE A 35 7.93 8.91 -4.24
CA ILE A 35 9.16 9.60 -3.88
C ILE A 35 9.01 11.10 -4.11
N SER A 36 8.53 11.51 -5.28
CA SER A 36 8.33 12.92 -5.60
C SER A 36 7.27 13.59 -4.72
N THR A 37 6.22 12.86 -4.34
CA THR A 37 5.18 13.33 -3.40
C THR A 37 5.75 13.50 -1.99
N LEU A 38 6.48 12.52 -1.47
CA LEU A 38 7.11 12.60 -0.15
C LEU A 38 8.15 13.72 -0.08
N LYS A 39 8.94 13.93 -1.13
CA LYS A 39 9.88 15.07 -1.22
C LYS A 39 9.16 16.42 -1.14
N LYS A 40 8.01 16.58 -1.83
CA LYS A 40 7.19 17.80 -1.74
C LYS A 40 6.65 18.00 -0.32
N LEU A 41 6.14 16.94 0.30
CA LEU A 41 5.61 17.00 1.65
C LEU A 41 6.69 17.34 2.70
N LYS A 42 7.89 16.76 2.61
CA LYS A 42 9.04 17.12 3.48
C LYS A 42 9.46 18.60 3.33
N GLN A 43 9.18 19.21 2.18
CA GLN A 43 9.41 20.65 1.93
C GLN A 43 8.23 21.54 2.36
N GLY A 44 7.20 20.98 3.01
CA GLY A 44 5.98 21.70 3.38
C GLY A 44 5.10 22.11 2.20
N LYS A 45 5.36 21.57 1.00
CA LYS A 45 4.54 21.86 -0.19
C LYS A 45 3.26 21.05 -0.15
N SER A 46 2.14 21.72 -0.37
CA SER A 46 0.83 21.08 -0.51
C SER A 46 0.82 20.14 -1.73
N VAL A 47 0.12 19.02 -1.59
CA VAL A 47 -0.16 18.07 -2.67
C VAL A 47 -1.68 18.01 -2.88
N LYS A 48 -2.18 17.30 -3.90
CA LYS A 48 -3.61 17.28 -4.30
C LYS A 48 -4.60 16.93 -3.17
N LYS A 49 -4.14 16.45 -2.01
CA LYS A 49 -4.86 16.46 -0.73
C LYS A 49 -4.26 17.55 0.17
N THR A 50 -5.09 18.50 0.57
CA THR A 50 -4.71 19.57 1.52
C THR A 50 -4.16 18.97 2.81
N LEU A 51 -2.85 19.05 2.99
CA LEU A 51 -2.17 18.71 4.23
C LEU A 51 -1.61 20.02 4.77
N TYR A 52 -2.24 20.56 5.80
CA TYR A 52 -1.67 21.67 6.57
C TYR A 52 -0.47 21.12 7.35
N GLY A 53 0.64 21.87 7.33
CA GLY A 53 1.97 21.50 7.85
C GLY A 53 1.94 20.43 8.95
N ALA A 54 2.07 19.18 8.53
CA ALA A 54 2.21 18.07 9.46
C ALA A 54 3.68 18.00 9.86
N ASN A 55 3.96 18.14 11.16
CA ASN A 55 5.33 17.95 11.68
C ASN A 55 5.82 16.51 11.51
N VAL A 56 4.89 15.56 11.31
CA VAL A 56 5.16 14.14 11.13
C VAL A 56 4.34 13.61 9.96
N ILE A 57 4.98 12.87 9.06
CA ILE A 57 4.33 12.17 7.95
C ILE A 57 4.41 10.67 8.24
N ILE A 58 3.25 10.02 8.33
CA ILE A 58 3.18 8.55 8.41
C ILE A 58 2.97 8.00 7.01
N PHE A 59 4.00 7.33 6.51
CA PHE A 59 3.96 6.55 5.29
C PHE A 59 3.80 5.07 5.65
N GLU A 60 2.71 4.46 5.19
CA GLU A 60 2.35 3.08 5.49
C GLU A 60 1.97 2.32 4.21
N GLY A 61 2.22 1.01 4.21
CA GLY A 61 1.86 0.12 3.10
C GLY A 61 2.65 -1.19 3.15
N ILE A 62 2.10 -2.24 2.54
CA ILE A 62 2.72 -3.57 2.49
C ILE A 62 4.07 -3.60 1.76
N MET A 63 4.31 -2.64 0.85
CA MET A 63 5.54 -2.50 0.06
C MET A 63 6.34 -1.25 0.44
N ALA A 64 6.14 -0.69 1.64
CA ALA A 64 6.79 0.55 2.05
C ALA A 64 8.33 0.46 2.05
N PHE A 65 8.89 -0.75 2.17
CA PHE A 65 10.34 -1.00 2.21
C PHE A 65 10.89 -1.66 0.93
N ALA A 66 10.09 -1.71 -0.14
CA ALA A 66 10.49 -2.39 -1.37
C ALA A 66 11.49 -1.58 -2.24
N ASP A 67 11.48 -0.25 -2.15
CA ASP A 67 12.36 0.61 -2.94
C ASP A 67 13.46 1.29 -2.09
N LYS A 68 14.71 1.23 -2.58
CA LYS A 68 15.86 1.77 -1.84
C LYS A 68 15.84 3.30 -1.74
N THR A 69 15.45 3.99 -2.81
CA THR A 69 15.40 5.46 -2.85
C THR A 69 14.36 6.00 -1.88
N LEU A 70 13.24 5.30 -1.75
CA LEU A 70 12.21 5.57 -0.77
C LEU A 70 12.74 5.39 0.66
N LEU A 71 13.45 4.29 0.94
CA LEU A 71 14.04 4.02 2.26
C LEU A 71 15.02 5.12 2.71
N GLU A 72 15.77 5.72 1.79
CA GLU A 72 16.68 6.85 2.08
C GLU A 72 15.93 8.12 2.51
N LEU A 73 14.66 8.28 2.12
CA LEU A 73 13.83 9.43 2.51
C LEU A 73 13.18 9.28 3.89
N LEU A 74 13.08 8.06 4.41
CA LEU A 74 12.39 7.75 5.67
C LEU A 74 13.32 7.92 6.87
N ASP A 75 12.91 8.77 7.81
CA ASP A 75 13.67 9.07 9.03
C ASP A 75 13.53 7.95 10.09
N MET A 76 12.37 7.30 10.15
CA MET A 76 12.10 6.14 11.01
C MET A 76 11.42 5.03 10.20
N LYS A 77 11.77 3.78 10.48
CA LYS A 77 11.28 2.59 9.78
C LYS A 77 10.75 1.60 10.81
N ILE A 78 9.47 1.29 10.74
CA ILE A 78 8.81 0.31 11.62
C ILE A 78 8.26 -0.82 10.74
N PHE A 79 8.67 -2.06 11.03
CA PHE A 79 8.08 -3.26 10.45
C PHE A 79 7.30 -4.00 11.52
N VAL A 80 6.04 -4.32 11.25
CA VAL A 80 5.22 -5.13 12.14
C VAL A 80 5.23 -6.56 11.61
N ASP A 81 6.00 -7.42 12.27
CA ASP A 81 6.03 -8.85 11.98
C ASP A 81 5.02 -9.60 12.83
N THR A 82 4.35 -10.59 12.25
CA THR A 82 3.36 -11.43 12.93
C THR A 82 3.21 -12.72 12.15
N ASP A 83 3.14 -13.83 12.88
CA ASP A 83 2.98 -15.17 12.30
C ASP A 83 1.77 -15.25 11.35
N SER A 84 1.95 -16.03 10.28
CA SER A 84 0.99 -16.11 9.17
C SER A 84 -0.36 -16.70 9.59
N ASP A 85 -0.36 -17.64 10.54
CA ASP A 85 -1.55 -18.24 11.13
C ASP A 85 -2.34 -17.22 11.97
N ILE A 86 -1.67 -16.41 12.79
CA ILE A 86 -2.29 -15.34 13.57
C ILE A 86 -2.91 -14.29 12.63
N ARG A 87 -2.20 -13.91 11.56
CA ARG A 87 -2.71 -12.98 10.54
C ARG A 87 -3.94 -13.56 9.84
N LEU A 88 -3.90 -14.84 9.46
CA LEU A 88 -5.02 -15.52 8.81
C LEU A 88 -6.24 -15.61 9.74
N VAL A 89 -6.06 -16.00 11.00
CA VAL A 89 -7.15 -16.07 11.98
C VAL A 89 -7.78 -14.70 12.20
N ARG A 90 -6.97 -13.62 12.30
CA ARG A 90 -7.48 -12.25 12.40
C ARG A 90 -8.26 -11.84 11.15
N ARG A 91 -7.77 -12.19 9.95
CA ARG A 91 -8.44 -11.92 8.67
C ARG A 91 -9.78 -12.68 8.59
N LEU A 92 -9.80 -13.98 8.91
CA LEU A 92 -11.01 -14.81 8.93
C LEU A 92 -12.06 -14.21 9.87
N ARG A 93 -11.68 -13.93 11.12
CA ARG A 93 -12.61 -13.33 12.09
C ARG A 93 -13.22 -12.03 11.57
N ARG A 94 -12.37 -11.07 11.19
CA ARG A 94 -12.80 -9.75 10.72
C ARG A 94 -13.66 -9.83 9.45
N ASP A 95 -13.19 -10.57 8.43
CA ASP A 95 -13.86 -10.59 7.13
C ASP A 95 -15.19 -11.37 7.19
N ILE A 96 -15.32 -12.39 8.04
CA ILE A 96 -16.59 -13.10 8.27
C ILE A 96 -17.54 -12.25 9.12
N SER A 97 -17.08 -11.71 10.26
CA SER A 97 -17.97 -11.03 11.22
C SER A 97 -18.35 -9.61 10.80
N GLU A 98 -17.43 -8.86 10.20
CA GLU A 98 -17.63 -7.43 9.89
C GLU A 98 -17.96 -7.18 8.42
N ARG A 99 -17.53 -8.07 7.51
CA ARG A 99 -17.67 -7.87 6.05
C ARG A 99 -18.58 -8.90 5.37
N GLY A 100 -19.13 -9.86 6.12
CA GLY A 100 -20.08 -10.85 5.62
C GLY A 100 -19.52 -11.79 4.55
N ARG A 101 -18.19 -11.98 4.51
CA ARG A 101 -17.56 -12.93 3.58
C ARG A 101 -17.70 -14.37 4.08
N ASP A 102 -17.76 -15.32 3.16
CA ASP A 102 -17.65 -16.75 3.47
C ASP A 102 -16.18 -17.16 3.62
N ILE A 103 -15.96 -18.39 4.13
CA ILE A 103 -14.62 -18.91 4.37
C ILE A 103 -13.83 -19.03 3.05
N GLU A 104 -14.47 -19.51 1.98
CA GLU A 104 -13.81 -19.69 0.67
C GLU A 104 -13.33 -18.36 0.09
N GLY A 105 -14.15 -17.30 0.15
CA GLY A 105 -13.79 -15.96 -0.32
C GLY A 105 -12.71 -15.26 0.52
N VAL A 106 -12.37 -15.79 1.70
CA VAL A 106 -11.29 -15.27 2.55
C VAL A 106 -9.98 -16.04 2.33
N ILE A 107 -10.04 -17.34 2.04
CA ILE A 107 -8.87 -18.19 1.84
C ILE A 107 -8.27 -18.05 0.44
N LYS A 108 -9.09 -17.72 -0.56
CA LYS A 108 -8.65 -17.42 -1.93
C LYS A 108 -7.77 -16.17 -2.00
#